data_AF-A0AB34SA80-F1
#
_entry.id   AF-A0AB34SA80-F1
#
_cell.length_a   1.000
_cell.length_b   1.000
_cell.length_c   1.000
_cell.angle_alpha   90.00
_cell.angle_beta   90.00
_cell.angle_gamma   90.00
#
_symmetry.space_group_name_H-M   'P 1'
#
loop_
_entity.id
_entity.type
_entity.pdbx_description
1 polymer ?
#
loop_
_entity_poly.entity_id
_entity_poly.type
_entity_poly.pdbx_seq_one_letter_code
_entity_poly.pdbx_strand_id
1 'polypeptide(L)'
;MVSGGFRLDLLLETARLARSTYYYQLKQLGQPDKDKELKDEIQAIYSEHKGNYGYRRIHLELRNCGYTVNHKKVQCLMKVLGLSDRIRRKRKYSSYQGEIGKKAKNLI
;
A
#
# COMPACT_ATOMS: atom_id res chain seq x y z
N MET A 1 9.89 -22.95 7.97
CA MET A 1 10.12 -24.40 7.80
C MET A 1 8.86 -25.11 8.27
N VAL A 2 8.38 -26.14 7.56
CA VAL A 2 7.16 -26.88 7.93
C VAL A 2 7.43 -27.60 9.25
N SER A 3 6.86 -27.10 10.34
CA SER A 3 7.14 -27.50 11.73
C SER A 3 6.02 -28.34 12.36
N GLY A 4 4.96 -28.67 11.61
CA GLY A 4 4.01 -29.74 11.97
C GLY A 4 4.39 -30.98 11.18
N GLY A 5 4.55 -32.14 11.83
CA GLY A 5 5.22 -33.35 11.33
C GLY A 5 4.63 -34.06 10.10
N PHE A 6 4.13 -33.32 9.12
CA PHE A 6 3.65 -33.80 7.83
C PHE A 6 4.78 -33.79 6.80
N ARG A 7 4.76 -34.80 5.92
CA ARG A 7 5.72 -34.89 4.80
C ARG A 7 5.45 -33.77 3.80
N LEU A 8 6.51 -33.06 3.42
CA LEU A 8 6.46 -31.97 2.43
C LEU A 8 5.82 -32.42 1.10
N ASP A 9 6.08 -33.66 0.67
CA ASP A 9 5.53 -34.20 -0.57
C ASP A 9 3.99 -34.16 -0.61
N LEU A 10 3.33 -34.55 0.50
CA LEU A 10 1.87 -34.53 0.61
C LEU A 10 1.30 -33.11 0.60
N LEU A 11 2.01 -32.17 1.25
CA LEU A 11 1.62 -30.76 1.27
C LEU A 11 1.72 -30.13 -0.12
N LEU A 12 2.75 -30.50 -0.88
CA LEU A 12 2.94 -29.99 -2.24
C LEU A 12 1.94 -30.60 -3.22
N GLU A 13 1.63 -31.89 -3.08
CA GLU A 13 0.61 -32.57 -3.89
C GLU A 13 -0.79 -31.98 -3.65
N THR A 14 -1.19 -31.80 -2.39
CA THR A 14 -2.47 -31.16 -2.04
C THR A 14 -2.57 -29.71 -2.52
N ALA A 15 -1.47 -28.95 -2.42
CA ALA A 15 -1.38 -27.58 -2.92
C ALA A 15 -1.17 -27.48 -4.44
N ARG A 16 -1.01 -28.60 -5.15
CA ARG A 16 -0.68 -28.68 -6.59
C ARG A 16 0.54 -27.82 -6.98
N LEU A 17 1.59 -27.88 -6.15
CA LEU A 17 2.83 -27.13 -6.34
C LEU A 17 3.99 -28.08 -6.64
N ALA A 18 4.82 -27.71 -7.61
CA ALA A 18 6.07 -28.44 -7.87
C ALA A 18 7.09 -28.19 -6.75
N ARG A 19 7.88 -29.23 -6.44
CA ARG A 19 8.92 -29.18 -5.40
C ARG A 19 10.03 -28.16 -5.71
N SER A 20 10.37 -27.98 -6.99
CA SER A 20 11.30 -26.95 -7.45
C SER A 20 10.77 -25.54 -7.14
N THR A 21 9.49 -25.29 -7.39
CA THR A 21 8.83 -24.00 -7.10
C THR A 21 8.89 -23.70 -5.61
N TYR A 22 8.62 -24.68 -4.74
CA TYR A 22 8.72 -24.52 -3.29
C TYR A 22 10.10 -24.06 -2.84
N TYR A 23 11.16 -24.77 -3.24
CA TYR A 23 12.52 -24.41 -2.84
C TYR A 23 13.00 -23.11 -3.49
N TYR A 24 12.54 -22.79 -4.70
CA TYR A 24 12.78 -21.49 -5.31
C TYR A 24 12.17 -20.36 -4.46
N GLN A 25 10.89 -20.47 -4.08
CA GLN A 25 10.25 -19.48 -3.22
C GLN A 25 10.91 -19.39 -1.84
N LEU A 26 11.27 -20.54 -1.24
CA LEU A 26 11.97 -20.60 0.05
C LEU A 26 13.30 -19.85 -0.01
N LYS A 27 14.06 -20.03 -1.09
CA LYS A 27 15.31 -19.32 -1.33
C LYS A 27 15.08 -17.81 -1.48
N GLN A 28 14.00 -17.40 -2.16
CA GLN A 28 13.67 -15.98 -2.33
C GLN A 28 13.20 -15.32 -1.02
N LEU A 29 12.47 -16.04 -0.17
CA LEU A 29 12.04 -15.55 1.14
C LEU A 29 13.22 -15.34 2.11
N GLY A 30 14.30 -16.10 1.95
CA GLY A 30 15.52 -15.96 2.74
C GLY A 30 16.44 -14.81 2.28
N GLN A 31 16.14 -14.14 1.16
CA GLN A 31 16.97 -13.03 0.70
C GLN A 31 16.71 -11.77 1.53
N PRO A 32 17.77 -10.98 1.83
CA PRO A 32 17.58 -9.70 2.50
C PRO A 32 16.78 -8.76 1.61
N ASP A 33 15.88 -8.01 2.23
CA ASP A 33 15.10 -7.00 1.54
C ASP A 33 16.01 -5.83 1.14
N LYS A 34 16.26 -5.72 -0.17
CA LYS A 34 17.12 -4.67 -0.76
C LYS A 34 16.57 -3.26 -0.52
N ASP A 35 15.26 -3.15 -0.34
CA ASP A 35 14.58 -1.86 -0.15
C ASP A 35 14.34 -1.56 1.33
N LYS A 36 14.93 -2.32 2.26
CA LYS A 36 14.70 -2.17 3.70
C LYS A 36 15.02 -0.76 4.20
N GLU A 37 16.20 -0.24 3.90
CA GLU A 37 16.61 1.11 4.31
C GLU A 37 15.64 2.17 3.78
N LEU A 38 15.26 2.05 2.50
CA LEU A 38 14.31 2.97 1.88
C LEU A 38 12.91 2.87 2.48
N LYS A 39 12.46 1.67 2.86
CA LYS A 39 11.19 1.45 3.56
C LYS A 39 11.20 2.10 4.95
N ASP A 40 12.29 1.93 5.68
CA ASP A 40 12.47 2.52 7.01
C ASP A 40 12.44 4.05 6.94
N GLU A 41 13.13 4.65 5.95
CA GLU A 41 13.10 6.10 5.71
C GLU A 41 11.70 6.61 5.32
N ILE A 42 11.00 5.90 4.42
CA ILE A 42 9.62 6.22 4.05
C ILE A 42 8.71 6.20 5.29
N GLN A 43 8.88 5.20 6.16
CA GLN A 43 8.11 5.06 7.40
C GLN A 43 8.39 6.22 8.37
N ALA A 44 9.67 6.63 8.48
CA ALA A 44 10.09 7.74 9.33
C ALA A 44 9.44 9.06 8.88
N ILE A 45 9.61 9.43 7.60
CA ILE A 45 9.01 10.64 7.01
C ILE A 45 7.48 10.62 7.15
N TYR A 46 6.85 9.47 6.87
CA TYR A 46 5.40 9.32 7.00
C TYR A 46 4.92 9.58 8.44
N SER A 47 5.64 9.04 9.43
CA SER A 47 5.32 9.18 10.86
C SER A 47 5.54 10.60 11.36
N GLU A 48 6.64 11.24 10.96
CA GLU A 48 6.95 12.64 11.26
C GLU A 48 5.82 13.57 10.81
N HIS A 49 5.30 13.35 9.61
CA HIS A 49 4.19 14.13 9.06
C HIS A 49 2.80 13.59 9.43
N LYS A 50 2.70 12.70 10.42
CA LYS A 50 1.44 12.17 10.98
C LYS A 50 0.53 11.52 9.91
N GLY A 51 1.12 10.90 8.90
CA GLY A 51 0.42 10.24 7.80
C GLY A 51 -0.31 11.17 6.81
N ASN A 52 0.00 12.47 6.84
CA ASN A 52 -0.59 13.42 5.88
C ASN A 52 0.12 13.41 4.52
N TYR A 53 1.32 12.83 4.45
CA TYR A 53 2.14 12.84 3.25
C TYR A 53 1.85 11.57 2.43
N GLY A 54 1.39 11.79 1.19
CA GLY A 54 1.33 10.73 0.18
C GLY A 54 2.64 10.59 -0.58
N TYR A 55 2.71 9.58 -1.45
CA TYR A 55 3.95 9.20 -2.16
C TYR A 55 4.63 10.35 -2.90
N ARG A 56 3.87 11.34 -3.40
CA ARG A 56 4.43 12.50 -4.09
C ARG A 56 5.23 13.41 -3.14
N ARG A 57 4.71 13.63 -1.93
CA ARG A 57 5.37 14.44 -0.90
C ARG A 57 6.53 13.68 -0.29
N ILE A 58 6.35 12.40 0.01
CA ILE A 58 7.44 11.54 0.51
C ILE A 58 8.58 11.46 -0.51
N HIS A 59 8.29 11.31 -1.81
CA HIS A 59 9.31 11.34 -2.84
C HIS A 59 10.09 12.67 -2.87
N LEU A 60 9.42 13.80 -2.63
CA LEU A 60 10.09 15.09 -2.56
C LEU A 60 11.02 15.17 -1.34
N GLU A 61 10.56 14.74 -0.17
CA GLU A 61 11.38 14.69 1.04
C GLU A 61 12.57 13.74 0.89
N LEU A 62 12.36 12.55 0.32
CA LEU A 62 13.45 11.63 0.00
C LEU A 62 14.50 12.28 -0.90
N ARG A 63 14.07 13.07 -1.88
CA ARG A 63 14.99 13.83 -2.75
C ARG A 63 15.74 14.91 -1.98
N ASN A 64 15.08 15.57 -1.01
CA ASN A 64 15.72 16.54 -0.12
C ASN A 64 16.76 15.87 0.79
N CYS A 65 16.50 14.65 1.24
CA CYS A 65 17.44 13.81 2.00
C CYS A 65 18.55 13.18 1.14
N GLY A 66 18.63 13.50 -0.17
CA GLY A 66 19.69 13.03 -1.07
C GLY A 66 19.40 11.71 -1.78
N TYR A 67 18.23 11.10 -1.59
CA TYR A 67 17.87 9.87 -2.30
C TYR A 67 17.47 10.13 -3.75
N THR A 68 18.07 9.40 -4.69
CA THR A 68 17.69 9.41 -6.10
C THR A 68 16.80 8.21 -6.42
N VAL A 69 15.52 8.30 -6.06
CA VAL A 69 14.53 7.24 -6.26
C VAL A 69 13.35 7.72 -7.10
N ASN A 70 12.84 6.86 -7.98
CA ASN A 70 11.67 7.19 -8.79
C ASN A 70 10.39 7.21 -7.93
N HIS A 71 9.53 8.21 -8.11
CA HIS A 71 8.23 8.31 -7.43
C HIS A 71 7.35 7.05 -7.57
N LYS A 72 7.45 6.31 -8.67
CA LYS A 72 6.73 5.02 -8.85
C LYS A 72 7.20 3.96 -7.87
N LYS A 73 8.51 3.91 -7.59
CA LYS A 73 9.09 2.98 -6.61
C LYS A 73 8.62 3.34 -5.21
N VAL A 74 8.65 4.62 -4.85
CA VAL A 74 8.10 5.12 -3.57
C VAL A 74 6.63 4.73 -3.42
N GLN A 75 5.81 4.94 -4.45
CA GLN A 75 4.40 4.55 -4.43
C GLN A 75 4.20 3.04 -4.24
N CYS A 76 5.02 2.21 -4.90
CA CYS A 76 4.97 0.76 -4.74
C CYS A 76 5.32 0.34 -3.31
N LEU A 77 6.41 0.88 -2.76
CA LEU A 77 6.86 0.58 -1.39
C LEU A 77 5.85 1.03 -0.33
N MET A 78 5.26 2.22 -0.48
CA MET A 78 4.17 2.64 0.40
C MET A 78 2.99 1.68 0.39
N LYS A 79 2.60 1.15 -0.78
CA LYS A 79 1.53 0.13 -0.88
C LYS A 79 1.91 -1.16 -0.16
N VAL A 80 3.15 -1.63 -0.33
CA VAL A 80 3.66 -2.83 0.36
C VAL A 80 3.64 -2.64 1.87
N LEU A 81 3.95 -1.44 2.35
CA LEU A 81 3.90 -1.08 3.77
C LEU A 81 2.48 -0.77 4.28
N GLY A 82 1.46 -0.75 3.41
CA GLY A 82 0.10 -0.37 3.79
C GLY A 82 -0.07 1.11 4.15
N LEU A 83 0.86 1.98 3.73
CA LEU A 83 0.83 3.41 4.00
C LEU A 83 -0.02 4.13 2.95
N SER A 84 -0.98 4.94 3.41
CA SER A 84 -1.87 5.72 2.56
C SER A 84 -1.99 7.14 3.08
N ASP A 85 -2.06 8.12 2.19
CA ASP A 85 -2.29 9.49 2.58
C ASP A 85 -3.71 9.71 3.12
N ARG A 86 -3.81 10.53 4.16
CA ARG A 86 -5.12 10.95 4.69
C ARG A 86 -5.78 11.96 3.77
N ILE A 87 -6.55 11.47 2.79
CA ILE A 87 -7.31 12.33 1.88
C ILE A 87 -8.47 12.98 2.65
N ARG A 88 -8.38 14.29 2.87
CA ARG A 88 -9.52 15.07 3.38
C ARG A 88 -10.60 15.16 2.29
N ARG A 89 -11.76 14.54 2.52
CA ARG A 89 -12.94 14.75 1.65
C ARG A 89 -13.31 16.23 1.66
N LYS A 90 -13.07 16.93 0.56
CA LYS A 90 -13.58 18.29 0.36
C LYS A 90 -15.07 18.18 0.01
N ARG A 91 -15.95 18.49 0.96
CA ARG A 91 -17.37 18.70 0.66
C ARG A 91 -17.52 20.09 0.06
N LYS A 92 -18.15 20.20 -1.11
CA LYS A 92 -18.62 21.52 -1.58
C LYS A 92 -19.77 21.95 -0.66
N TYR A 93 -19.78 23.23 -0.31
CA TYR A 93 -20.92 23.81 0.39
C TYR A 93 -22.18 23.65 -0.48
N SER A 94 -23.27 23.21 0.14
CA SER A 94 -24.58 23.10 -0.49
C SER A 94 -25.57 23.84 0.41
N SER A 95 -26.10 24.97 -0.08
CA SER A 95 -27.21 25.69 0.56
C SER A 95 -28.56 25.00 0.33
N TYR A 96 -28.61 24.06 -0.62
CA TYR A 96 -29.81 23.29 -0.90
C TYR A 96 -30.17 22.42 0.31
N GLN A 97 -31.29 22.75 0.95
CA GLN A 97 -31.83 22.04 2.11
C GLN A 97 -32.83 20.93 1.72
N GLY A 98 -32.89 20.54 0.44
CA GLY A 98 -33.91 19.65 -0.10
C GLY A 98 -35.02 20.42 -0.83
N GLU A 99 -36.07 19.71 -1.26
CA GLU A 99 -37.27 20.34 -1.81
C GLU A 99 -38.11 20.94 -0.68
N ILE A 100 -37.82 22.19 -0.32
CA ILE A 100 -38.61 22.95 0.65
C ILE A 100 -39.67 23.77 -0.11
N GLY A 101 -40.94 23.60 0.27
CA GLY A 101 -42.07 24.33 -0.30
C GLY A 101 -42.96 23.49 -1.22
N LYS A 102 -44.11 24.06 -1.61
CA LYS A 102 -45.03 23.42 -2.57
C LYS A 102 -44.53 23.66 -3.99
N LYS A 103 -44.16 22.60 -4.69
CA LYS A 103 -43.77 22.62 -6.12
C LYS A 103 -44.98 22.30 -6.98
N ALA A 104 -45.16 23.00 -8.09
CA ALA A 104 -46.17 22.64 -9.08
C ALA A 104 -45.79 21.30 -9.75
N LYS A 105 -46.80 20.51 -10.14
CA LYS A 105 -46.58 19.25 -10.86
C LYS A 105 -46.03 19.56 -12.25
N ASN A 106 -45.01 18.82 -12.68
CA ASN A 106 -44.51 18.88 -14.06
C ASN A 106 -45.61 18.41 -15.01
N LEU A 107 -45.93 19.24 -15.99
CA LEU A 107 -46.88 18.95 -17.06
C LEU A 107 -46.07 18.51 -18.28
N ILE A 108 -45.72 17.22 -18.32
CA ILE A 108 -45.20 16.55 -19.53
C ILE A 108 -46.18 15.42 -19.83
#